data_AF-A0A3M2DVV2-F1
#
_entry.id   AF-A0A3M2DVV2-F1
#
_cell.length_a   1.000
_cell.length_b   1.000
_cell.length_c   1.000
_cell.angle_alpha   90.00
_cell.angle_beta   90.00
_cell.angle_gamma   90.00
#
_symmetry.space_group_name_H-M   'P 1'
#
loop_
_entity.id
_entity.type
_entity.pdbx_description
1 polymer ?
#
loop_
_entity_poly.entity_id
_entity_poly.type
_entity_poly.pdbx_seq_one_letter_code
_entity_poly.pdbx_strand_id
1 'polypeptide(L)'
;MAAPAYGVVLRERTRYGAYVLRAAGAAPAPAFVEAADLTTVPSDPAVAAVQASVRPLLEALDADTRAEVAAATVFTTESVTAEMVALREAAAAAPPVVSAVEVVGPDAAALDALFGAQDPDATPGWLLGMTRPQPHGHIAAVVHGDIALPNFLAAEPNVAGRIEFDAAGAAVVKGTQSVRFTLVLPKTATDYANLPVVIYVHGINRTRIDMLVEADTAAARGMATLAIDAPYHGSRSSTAGDGRNDLTGDAVPDGFGDLEGLFPSVNFFHLVASGGVPAYHPAAMRDNLRQAAAEICALAAFVVSGDPSPIDAALVAAGLPGKLSFAPRVGILSESFGAMLATVALAVDPNLVAGSVWSIAAGFPYPAMLHSANFSGTFAGVVFSPFDVTARVALGDPIRGARFEPIVMLYDTAIERGDPLAFAPYLVAGSLRGGSGPHLMMTMSWGDEWVPNESHESMFAAAGVPRMPLAAPDSPPGDVLRFVSLPETGAAPVRGNLGGGRQTAAAVVWYPASHAAVRMLNDQFEFVSDQPPFERRAMPEPFDNPAAEAHAMWSRFLAEAVAGDVPSVIDPYAP
;
A
#
# COMPACT_ATOMS: atom_id res chain seq x y z
N MET A 1 -6.62 -28.82 8.45
CA MET A 1 -6.84 -27.46 9.02
C MET A 1 -7.55 -26.63 7.97
N ALA A 2 -8.45 -25.73 8.37
CA ALA A 2 -9.21 -24.87 7.47
C ALA A 2 -8.84 -23.42 7.75
N ALA A 3 -8.61 -22.64 6.70
CA ALA A 3 -8.42 -21.19 6.73
C ALA A 3 -9.38 -20.56 5.71
N PRO A 4 -9.75 -19.28 5.88
CA PRO A 4 -10.42 -18.54 4.81
C PRO A 4 -9.65 -18.64 3.50
N ALA A 5 -10.36 -18.66 2.38
CA ALA A 5 -9.74 -18.60 1.07
C ALA A 5 -9.05 -17.24 0.87
N TYR A 6 -8.00 -17.20 0.05
CA TYR A 6 -7.36 -15.95 -0.35
C TYR A 6 -8.38 -14.98 -0.94
N GLY A 7 -8.23 -13.70 -0.60
CA GLY A 7 -9.16 -12.64 -1.01
C GLY A 7 -10.50 -12.59 -0.30
N VAL A 8 -10.76 -13.46 0.70
CA VAL A 8 -11.99 -13.40 1.50
C VAL A 8 -11.74 -12.67 2.81
N VAL A 9 -12.25 -11.43 2.90
CA VAL A 9 -12.21 -10.62 4.12
C VAL A 9 -13.60 -10.63 4.78
N LEU A 10 -13.63 -10.95 6.07
CA LEU A 10 -14.87 -10.91 6.84
C LEU A 10 -15.27 -9.46 7.09
N ARG A 11 -16.53 -9.11 6.82
CA ARG A 11 -17.09 -7.79 7.15
C ARG A 11 -16.92 -7.51 8.63
N GLU A 12 -16.55 -6.27 8.97
CA GLU A 12 -16.40 -5.83 10.36
C GLU A 12 -17.74 -5.83 11.10
N ARG A 13 -17.68 -5.88 12.44
CA ARG A 13 -18.87 -5.84 13.34
C ARG A 13 -19.98 -6.83 12.96
N THR A 14 -19.62 -7.93 12.31
CA THR A 14 -20.56 -8.89 11.75
C THR A 14 -20.43 -10.20 12.51
N ARG A 15 -21.58 -10.79 12.84
CA ARG A 15 -21.65 -12.07 13.53
C ARG A 15 -21.55 -13.20 12.51
N TYR A 16 -20.56 -14.08 12.67
CA TYR A 16 -20.33 -15.25 11.84
C TYR A 16 -20.45 -16.53 12.65
N GLY A 17 -20.80 -17.60 11.96
CA GLY A 17 -20.65 -18.95 12.45
C GLY A 17 -19.54 -19.67 11.70
N ALA A 18 -18.66 -20.36 12.43
CA ALA A 18 -17.68 -21.27 11.87
C ALA A 18 -17.92 -22.68 12.41
N TYR A 19 -17.83 -23.68 11.54
CA TYR A 19 -18.02 -25.08 11.91
C TYR A 19 -17.04 -25.98 11.16
N VAL A 20 -16.75 -27.14 11.76
CA VAL A 20 -15.93 -28.20 11.19
C VAL A 20 -16.82 -29.42 11.03
N LEU A 21 -16.78 -30.04 9.85
CA LEU A 21 -17.52 -31.27 9.57
C LEU A 21 -16.72 -32.51 9.99
N ARG A 22 -17.41 -33.58 10.37
CA ARG A 22 -16.81 -34.90 10.67
C ARG A 22 -16.03 -35.46 9.49
N ALA A 23 -16.48 -35.18 8.27
CA ALA A 23 -15.78 -35.52 7.04
C ALA A 23 -14.35 -34.95 6.95
N ALA A 24 -14.01 -33.92 7.73
CA ALA A 24 -12.65 -33.39 7.85
C ALA A 24 -11.75 -34.19 8.82
N GLY A 25 -12.20 -35.36 9.30
CA GLY A 25 -11.47 -36.20 10.25
C GLY A 25 -11.59 -35.74 11.71
N ALA A 26 -12.52 -34.83 12.02
CA ALA A 26 -12.77 -34.35 13.36
C ALA A 26 -13.86 -35.17 14.05
N ALA A 27 -13.66 -35.53 15.31
CA ALA A 27 -14.68 -36.14 16.15
C ALA A 27 -15.22 -35.11 17.15
N PRO A 28 -16.54 -34.97 17.32
CA PRO A 28 -17.09 -34.07 18.32
C PRO A 28 -16.74 -34.55 19.72
N ALA A 29 -16.32 -33.62 20.58
CA ALA A 29 -16.18 -33.90 22.00
C ALA A 29 -17.56 -34.24 22.60
N PRO A 30 -17.65 -35.13 23.61
CA PRO A 30 -18.94 -35.48 24.24
C PRO A 30 -19.74 -34.25 24.71
N ALA A 31 -19.06 -33.26 25.29
CA ALA A 31 -19.67 -32.00 25.70
C ALA A 31 -20.25 -31.20 24.51
N PHE A 32 -19.61 -31.25 23.33
CA PHE A 32 -20.16 -30.62 22.14
C PHE A 32 -21.37 -31.39 21.59
N VAL A 33 -21.37 -32.72 21.66
CA VAL A 33 -22.54 -33.53 21.27
C VAL A 33 -23.75 -33.16 22.13
N GLU A 34 -23.56 -33.04 23.44
CA GLU A 34 -24.62 -32.59 24.36
C GLU A 34 -25.04 -31.14 24.07
N ALA A 35 -24.09 -30.24 23.83
CA ALA A 35 -24.41 -28.85 23.49
C ALA A 35 -25.15 -28.73 22.14
N ALA A 36 -24.83 -29.58 21.17
CA ALA A 36 -25.43 -29.56 19.83
C ALA A 36 -26.84 -30.16 19.79
N ASP A 37 -27.26 -30.92 20.81
CA ASP A 37 -28.64 -31.36 20.97
C ASP A 37 -29.55 -30.20 21.38
N LEU A 38 -30.15 -29.54 20.39
CA LEU A 38 -31.04 -28.40 20.62
C LEU A 38 -32.40 -28.78 21.21
N THR A 39 -32.71 -30.08 21.39
CA THR A 39 -34.01 -30.55 21.92
C THR A 39 -34.10 -30.44 23.45
N THR A 40 -32.96 -30.43 24.13
CA THR A 40 -32.87 -30.30 25.59
C THR A 40 -31.84 -29.24 25.98
N VAL A 41 -31.99 -28.69 27.18
CA VAL A 41 -30.98 -27.79 27.77
C VAL A 41 -30.06 -28.65 28.64
N PRO A 42 -28.74 -28.65 28.40
CA PRO A 42 -27.76 -29.39 29.20
C PRO A 42 -27.87 -29.05 30.69
N SER A 43 -27.74 -30.05 31.56
CA SER A 43 -27.75 -29.81 33.01
C SER A 43 -26.44 -29.20 33.52
N ASP A 44 -25.33 -29.43 32.80
CA ASP A 44 -24.06 -28.78 33.08
C ASP A 44 -24.12 -27.31 32.62
N PRO A 45 -23.94 -26.32 33.53
CA PRO A 45 -24.00 -24.91 33.17
C PRO A 45 -23.00 -24.47 32.09
N ALA A 46 -21.81 -25.09 32.03
CA ALA A 46 -20.81 -24.76 31.02
C ALA A 46 -21.25 -25.26 29.63
N VAL A 47 -21.82 -26.47 29.56
CA VAL A 47 -22.35 -27.05 28.32
C VAL A 47 -23.59 -26.28 27.85
N ALA A 48 -24.47 -25.87 28.78
CA ALA A 48 -25.62 -25.01 28.46
C ALA A 48 -25.18 -23.64 27.92
N ALA A 49 -24.12 -23.05 28.46
CA ALA A 49 -23.55 -21.81 27.93
C ALA A 49 -22.96 -21.98 26.52
N VAL A 50 -22.26 -23.08 26.27
CA VAL A 50 -21.77 -23.42 24.93
C VAL A 50 -22.94 -23.61 23.96
N GLN A 51 -23.97 -24.37 24.34
CA GLN A 51 -25.18 -24.55 23.54
C GLN A 51 -25.81 -23.19 23.19
N ALA A 52 -26.00 -22.31 24.17
CA ALA A 52 -26.57 -20.99 23.93
C ALA A 52 -25.73 -20.15 22.94
N SER A 53 -24.39 -20.26 23.02
CA SER A 53 -23.47 -19.57 22.11
C SER A 53 -23.58 -20.06 20.66
N VAL A 54 -23.62 -21.38 20.44
CA VAL A 54 -23.61 -21.98 19.09
C VAL A 54 -24.99 -22.20 18.49
N ARG A 55 -26.06 -22.13 19.30
CA ARG A 55 -27.45 -22.34 18.88
C ARG A 55 -27.84 -21.56 17.62
N PRO A 56 -27.55 -20.24 17.48
CA PRO A 56 -27.93 -19.49 16.28
C PRO A 56 -27.32 -20.03 15.00
N LEU A 57 -26.07 -20.54 15.06
CA LEU A 57 -25.44 -21.20 13.93
C LEU A 57 -26.11 -22.54 13.64
N LEU A 58 -26.27 -23.39 14.66
CA LEU A 58 -26.87 -24.71 14.46
C LEU A 58 -28.29 -24.61 13.90
N GLU A 59 -29.10 -23.67 14.39
CA GLU A 59 -30.46 -23.39 13.89
C GLU A 59 -30.48 -22.91 12.43
N ALA A 60 -29.44 -22.21 11.97
CA ALA A 60 -29.31 -21.75 10.59
C ALA A 60 -28.87 -22.85 9.61
N LEU A 61 -28.28 -23.94 10.11
CA LEU A 61 -27.89 -25.10 9.29
C LEU A 61 -29.09 -26.01 9.03
N ASP A 62 -29.13 -26.59 7.83
CA ASP A 62 -30.02 -27.70 7.51
C ASP A 62 -29.69 -28.94 8.35
N ALA A 63 -30.64 -29.89 8.42
CA ALA A 63 -30.53 -31.05 9.29
C ALA A 63 -29.34 -31.96 8.94
N ASP A 64 -29.04 -32.13 7.66
CA ASP A 64 -27.98 -33.01 7.18
C ASP A 64 -26.61 -32.42 7.52
N THR A 65 -26.41 -31.12 7.23
CA THR A 65 -25.18 -30.42 7.61
C THR A 65 -24.99 -30.40 9.11
N ARG A 66 -26.05 -30.14 9.89
CA ARG A 66 -25.99 -30.09 11.36
C ARG A 66 -25.55 -31.43 11.96
N ALA A 67 -26.04 -32.56 11.44
CA ALA A 67 -25.68 -33.89 11.92
C ALA A 67 -24.18 -34.19 11.76
N GLU A 68 -23.56 -33.60 10.73
CA GLU A 68 -22.15 -33.77 10.41
C GLU A 68 -21.22 -32.78 11.13
N VAL A 69 -21.74 -31.83 11.93
CA VAL A 69 -20.87 -30.89 12.66
C VAL A 69 -20.12 -31.60 13.79
N ALA A 70 -18.78 -31.48 13.77
CA ALA A 70 -17.87 -31.97 14.79
C ALA A 70 -17.49 -30.88 15.81
N ALA A 71 -17.40 -29.63 15.38
CA ALA A 71 -17.14 -28.48 16.23
C ALA A 71 -17.76 -27.22 15.62
N ALA A 72 -18.17 -26.27 16.46
CA ALA A 72 -18.72 -25.02 16.01
C ALA A 72 -18.39 -23.87 16.97
N THR A 73 -18.31 -22.67 16.42
CA THR A 73 -18.22 -21.44 17.19
C THR A 73 -19.00 -20.34 16.50
N VAL A 74 -19.44 -19.37 17.28
CA VAL A 74 -20.05 -18.13 16.80
C VAL A 74 -19.23 -16.98 17.35
N PHE A 75 -18.80 -16.09 16.47
CA PHE A 75 -17.96 -14.95 16.83
C PHE A 75 -18.44 -13.70 16.11
N THR A 76 -18.03 -12.56 16.62
CA THR A 76 -18.27 -11.25 16.00
C THR A 76 -16.94 -10.64 15.68
N THR A 77 -16.76 -10.21 14.44
CA THR A 77 -15.56 -9.48 14.01
C THR A 77 -15.51 -8.11 14.69
N GLU A 78 -14.30 -7.66 15.04
CA GLU A 78 -14.10 -6.30 15.56
C GLU A 78 -14.21 -5.25 14.45
N SER A 79 -14.06 -3.98 14.80
CA SER A 79 -13.89 -2.90 13.83
C SER A 79 -12.41 -2.65 13.62
N VAL A 80 -11.98 -2.66 12.37
CA VAL A 80 -10.54 -2.50 12.02
C VAL A 80 -10.26 -1.20 11.26
N THR A 81 -11.29 -0.58 10.67
CA THR A 81 -11.12 0.60 9.81
C THR A 81 -11.58 1.92 10.42
N ALA A 82 -12.49 1.90 11.40
CA ALA A 82 -13.08 3.11 11.99
C ALA A 82 -12.03 4.07 12.59
N GLU A 83 -10.99 3.51 13.23
CA GLU A 83 -9.86 4.26 13.79
C GLU A 83 -9.08 5.04 12.72
N MET A 84 -8.97 4.49 11.50
CA MET A 84 -8.29 5.17 10.39
C MET A 84 -9.13 6.32 9.82
N VAL A 85 -10.47 6.21 9.86
CA VAL A 85 -11.36 7.33 9.53
C VAL A 85 -11.16 8.48 10.52
N ALA A 86 -11.10 8.18 11.82
CA ALA A 86 -10.84 9.19 12.85
C ALA A 86 -9.45 9.84 12.71
N LEU A 87 -8.42 9.08 12.32
CA LEU A 87 -7.09 9.62 11.99
C LEU A 87 -7.14 10.59 10.80
N ARG A 88 -7.85 10.21 9.73
CA ARG A 88 -8.05 11.08 8.56
C ARG A 88 -8.80 12.36 8.92
N GLU A 89 -9.85 12.27 9.73
CA GLU A 89 -10.60 13.44 10.19
C GLU A 89 -9.74 14.38 11.02
N ALA A 90 -8.94 13.84 11.95
CA ALA A 90 -7.99 14.63 12.73
C ALA A 90 -6.92 15.29 11.85
N ALA A 91 -6.42 14.58 10.84
CA ALA A 91 -5.45 15.10 9.86
C ALA A 91 -6.03 16.20 8.97
N ALA A 92 -7.32 16.15 8.65
CA ALA A 92 -8.01 17.14 7.82
C ALA A 92 -8.55 18.34 8.63
N ALA A 93 -8.60 18.26 9.96
CA ALA A 93 -9.20 19.29 10.82
C ALA A 93 -8.50 20.65 10.73
N ALA A 94 -7.20 20.66 10.41
CA ALA A 94 -6.43 21.85 10.10
C ALA A 94 -5.48 21.52 8.93
N PRO A 95 -5.67 22.12 7.74
CA PRO A 95 -4.76 21.90 6.62
C PRO A 95 -3.31 22.18 7.02
N PRO A 96 -2.35 21.32 6.62
CA PRO A 96 -0.95 21.53 6.93
C PRO A 96 -0.43 22.88 6.41
N VAL A 97 0.49 23.47 7.17
CA VAL A 97 1.18 24.71 6.80
C VAL A 97 2.54 24.36 6.20
N VAL A 98 2.90 25.01 5.10
CA VAL A 98 4.21 24.87 4.46
C VAL A 98 5.14 26.03 4.80
N SER A 99 6.45 25.78 4.84
CA SER A 99 7.50 26.76 5.14
C SER A 99 8.85 26.35 4.54
N ALA A 100 9.89 27.18 4.72
CA ALA A 100 11.27 26.89 4.32
C ALA A 100 11.42 26.41 2.87
N VAL A 101 10.87 27.20 1.93
CA VAL A 101 10.75 26.79 0.53
C VAL A 101 11.99 27.19 -0.28
N GLU A 102 12.57 26.21 -0.97
CA GLU A 102 13.68 26.34 -1.92
C GLU A 102 13.23 25.87 -3.30
N VAL A 103 13.76 26.50 -4.36
CA VAL A 103 13.39 26.20 -5.75
C VAL A 103 14.64 25.87 -6.56
N VAL A 104 14.65 24.70 -7.19
CA VAL A 104 15.64 24.26 -8.18
C VAL A 104 15.02 24.44 -9.57
N GLY A 105 15.73 25.12 -10.47
CA GLY A 105 15.19 25.60 -11.75
C GLY A 105 14.67 27.04 -11.67
N PRO A 106 14.17 27.62 -12.78
CA PRO A 106 13.98 27.00 -14.10
C PRO A 106 15.24 26.95 -14.96
N ASP A 107 16.39 27.35 -14.40
CA ASP A 107 17.68 27.21 -15.06
C ASP A 107 18.00 25.73 -15.37
N ALA A 108 18.41 25.47 -16.61
CA ALA A 108 18.67 24.11 -17.08
C ALA A 108 19.86 23.47 -16.35
N ALA A 109 20.91 24.23 -16.00
CA ALA A 109 22.06 23.67 -15.30
C ALA A 109 21.71 23.28 -13.86
N ALA A 110 20.81 24.02 -13.21
CA ALA A 110 20.28 23.64 -11.90
C ALA A 110 19.46 22.34 -11.96
N LEU A 111 18.64 22.15 -13.01
CA LEU A 111 17.90 20.90 -13.23
C LEU A 111 18.86 19.74 -13.60
N ASP A 112 19.83 19.97 -14.48
CA ASP A 112 20.85 18.97 -14.84
C ASP A 112 21.68 18.52 -13.62
N ALA A 113 21.93 19.41 -12.66
CA ALA A 113 22.63 19.06 -11.42
C ALA A 113 21.82 18.11 -10.53
N LEU A 114 20.48 18.18 -10.57
CA LEU A 114 19.60 17.31 -9.81
C LEU A 114 19.27 16.02 -10.57
N PHE A 115 18.93 16.12 -11.85
CA PHE A 115 18.45 15.00 -12.65
C PHE A 115 19.54 14.29 -13.46
N GLY A 116 20.76 14.83 -13.49
CA GLY A 116 21.76 14.49 -14.49
C GLY A 116 21.46 15.15 -15.84
N ALA A 117 22.41 15.09 -16.78
CA ALA A 117 22.27 15.75 -18.08
C ALA A 117 21.01 15.30 -18.82
N GLN A 118 20.20 16.26 -19.28
CA GLN A 118 18.96 15.98 -19.98
C GLN A 118 19.18 15.19 -21.28
N ASP A 119 18.42 14.09 -21.42
CA ASP A 119 18.28 13.32 -22.66
C ASP A 119 16.79 13.32 -23.08
N PRO A 120 16.41 13.95 -24.20
CA PRO A 120 15.02 14.02 -24.65
C PRO A 120 14.47 12.68 -25.14
N ASP A 121 15.33 11.71 -25.46
CA ASP A 121 14.93 10.39 -25.97
C ASP A 121 14.97 9.31 -24.87
N ALA A 122 15.40 9.68 -23.65
CA ALA A 122 15.51 8.73 -22.54
C ALA A 122 14.13 8.27 -22.04
N THR A 123 13.97 6.95 -21.91
CA THR A 123 12.89 6.37 -21.12
C THR A 123 13.18 6.59 -19.62
N PRO A 124 12.22 7.11 -18.84
CA PRO A 124 12.37 7.21 -17.39
C PRO A 124 12.54 5.82 -16.78
N GLY A 125 13.38 5.73 -15.75
CA GLY A 125 13.63 4.49 -15.02
C GLY A 125 15.11 4.19 -14.80
N TRP A 126 15.40 3.29 -13.88
CA TRP A 126 16.75 2.80 -13.57
C TRP A 126 17.06 1.46 -14.23
N LEU A 127 18.35 1.22 -14.46
CA LEU A 127 18.86 -0.09 -14.78
C LEU A 127 19.27 -0.80 -13.48
N LEU A 128 19.13 -2.12 -13.44
CA LEU A 128 19.47 -2.91 -12.27
C LEU A 128 20.89 -2.60 -11.76
N GLY A 129 20.98 -2.13 -10.52
CA GLY A 129 22.25 -1.80 -9.86
C GLY A 129 22.94 -0.54 -10.36
N MET A 130 22.26 0.33 -11.12
CA MET A 130 22.86 1.54 -11.71
C MET A 130 22.04 2.79 -11.42
N THR A 131 22.72 3.87 -11.03
CA THR A 131 22.19 5.23 -11.12
C THR A 131 22.29 5.72 -12.57
N ARG A 132 21.41 6.65 -12.96
CA ARG A 132 21.48 7.28 -14.28
C ARG A 132 20.68 8.58 -14.31
N PRO A 133 21.04 9.51 -15.21
CA PRO A 133 20.22 10.68 -15.48
C PRO A 133 18.77 10.30 -15.80
N GLN A 134 17.83 11.11 -15.32
CA GLN A 134 16.41 10.97 -15.64
C GLN A 134 15.96 12.09 -16.59
N PRO A 135 15.02 11.79 -17.51
CA PRO A 135 14.41 12.82 -18.32
C PRO A 135 13.70 13.83 -17.42
N HIS A 136 13.82 15.11 -17.76
CA HIS A 136 13.19 16.23 -17.07
C HIS A 136 12.83 17.37 -18.04
N GLY A 137 12.62 17.03 -19.32
CA GLY A 137 12.33 17.96 -20.41
C GLY A 137 10.99 18.68 -20.28
N HIS A 138 10.07 18.15 -19.48
CA HIS A 138 8.74 18.71 -19.20
C HIS A 138 8.67 19.40 -17.83
N ILE A 139 9.74 19.35 -17.03
CA ILE A 139 9.78 19.93 -15.69
C ILE A 139 10.22 21.40 -15.76
N ALA A 140 9.50 22.28 -15.07
CA ALA A 140 9.87 23.68 -14.92
C ALA A 140 10.75 23.93 -13.70
N ALA A 141 10.40 23.32 -12.57
CA ALA A 141 11.13 23.48 -11.33
C ALA A 141 10.81 22.35 -10.34
N VAL A 142 11.72 22.16 -9.39
CA VAL A 142 11.52 21.33 -8.20
C VAL A 142 11.52 22.24 -6.98
N VAL A 143 10.51 22.08 -6.15
CA VAL A 143 10.34 22.84 -4.92
C VAL A 143 10.59 21.91 -3.74
N HIS A 144 11.53 22.26 -2.87
CA HIS A 144 11.72 21.62 -1.58
C HIS A 144 11.16 22.52 -0.49
N GLY A 145 10.48 21.95 0.51
CA GLY A 145 10.04 22.73 1.66
C GLY A 145 9.63 21.85 2.82
N ASP A 146 9.27 22.47 3.93
CA ASP A 146 8.79 21.76 5.12
C ASP A 146 7.29 21.91 5.25
N ILE A 147 6.60 20.81 5.56
CA ILE A 147 5.16 20.75 5.82
C ILE A 147 4.89 20.26 7.24
N ALA A 148 4.04 20.98 7.96
CA ALA A 148 3.68 20.67 9.34
C ALA A 148 2.58 19.61 9.39
N LEU A 149 2.93 18.35 9.69
CA LEU A 149 2.01 17.22 9.73
C LEU A 149 1.69 16.79 11.17
N PRO A 150 0.48 16.30 11.46
CA PRO A 150 0.16 15.74 12.77
C PRO A 150 0.97 14.47 13.04
N ASN A 151 1.39 14.29 14.28
CA ASN A 151 2.01 13.07 14.78
C ASN A 151 1.11 12.45 15.86
N PHE A 152 0.66 11.22 15.61
CA PHE A 152 -0.21 10.43 16.49
C PHE A 152 0.58 9.40 17.32
N LEU A 153 1.86 9.19 17.00
CA LEU A 153 2.72 8.22 17.68
C LEU A 153 3.30 8.83 18.97
N ALA A 154 3.89 10.01 18.86
CA ALA A 154 4.60 10.69 19.94
C ALA A 154 4.60 12.21 19.75
N ALA A 155 4.97 12.94 20.81
CA ALA A 155 5.18 14.38 20.75
C ALA A 155 6.47 14.74 19.98
N GLU A 156 7.51 13.93 20.14
CA GLU A 156 8.82 14.12 19.51
C GLU A 156 8.93 13.36 18.18
N PRO A 157 9.68 13.87 17.19
CA PRO A 157 9.98 13.13 15.97
C PRO A 157 10.83 11.89 16.26
N ASN A 158 10.75 10.88 15.38
CA ASN A 158 11.54 9.64 15.47
C ASN A 158 11.39 8.83 16.76
N VAL A 159 10.32 9.06 17.52
CA VAL A 159 9.96 8.25 18.69
C VAL A 159 8.77 7.38 18.32
N ALA A 160 8.91 6.06 18.47
CA ALA A 160 7.79 5.14 18.28
C ALA A 160 6.73 5.38 19.36
N GLY A 161 5.48 4.99 19.10
CA GLY A 161 4.43 5.11 20.09
C GLY A 161 3.18 4.38 19.66
N ARG A 162 2.14 4.48 20.49
CA ARG A 162 0.83 3.94 20.17
C ARG A 162 -0.14 5.05 19.83
N ILE A 163 -0.96 4.84 18.81
CA ILE A 163 -2.06 5.77 18.51
C ILE A 163 -3.11 5.64 19.60
N GLU A 164 -3.59 6.79 20.08
CA GLU A 164 -4.59 6.89 21.13
C GLU A 164 -5.86 7.59 20.61
N PHE A 165 -7.00 7.21 21.18
CA PHE A 165 -8.31 7.78 20.89
C PHE A 165 -8.95 8.24 22.19
N ASP A 166 -9.65 9.36 22.15
CA ASP A 166 -10.36 9.88 23.31
C ASP A 166 -11.68 9.12 23.57
N ALA A 167 -12.42 9.51 24.62
CA ALA A 167 -13.68 8.88 24.97
C ALA A 167 -14.79 9.03 23.90
N ALA A 168 -14.65 9.98 22.97
CA ALA A 168 -15.54 10.19 21.84
C ALA A 168 -15.08 9.40 20.59
N GLY A 169 -13.92 8.75 20.64
CA GLY A 169 -13.32 8.02 19.51
C GLY A 169 -12.53 8.90 18.55
N ALA A 170 -12.27 10.18 18.90
CA ALA A 170 -11.42 11.04 18.09
C ALA A 170 -9.94 10.70 18.30
N ALA A 171 -9.15 10.73 17.22
CA ALA A 171 -7.72 10.47 17.31
C ALA A 171 -7.00 11.60 18.07
N VAL A 172 -6.15 11.23 19.03
CA VAL A 172 -5.37 12.18 19.83
C VAL A 172 -4.11 12.55 19.08
N VAL A 173 -4.03 13.80 18.59
CA VAL A 173 -2.79 14.38 18.04
C VAL A 173 -1.81 14.62 19.20
N LYS A 174 -0.67 13.94 19.17
CA LYS A 174 0.35 14.01 20.24
C LYS A 174 1.41 15.06 19.98
N GLY A 175 1.62 15.42 18.72
CA GLY A 175 2.54 16.47 18.31
C GLY A 175 2.31 16.91 16.87
N THR A 176 3.12 17.85 16.43
CA THR A 176 3.22 18.26 15.03
C THR A 176 4.68 18.13 14.63
N GLN A 177 4.93 17.51 13.48
CA GLN A 177 6.26 17.28 12.94
C GLN A 177 6.46 18.11 11.67
N SER A 178 7.63 18.70 11.55
CA SER A 178 8.10 19.33 10.31
C SER A 178 8.63 18.23 9.39
N VAL A 179 7.96 17.99 8.27
CA VAL A 179 8.32 16.95 7.30
C VAL A 179 8.76 17.60 6.01
N ARG A 180 9.91 17.20 5.48
CA ARG A 180 10.39 17.68 4.18
C ARG A 180 9.51 17.11 3.06
N PHE A 181 8.94 18.00 2.25
CA PHE A 181 8.24 17.66 1.02
C PHE A 181 9.03 18.10 -0.21
N THR A 182 8.75 17.43 -1.32
CA THR A 182 9.20 17.83 -2.65
C THR A 182 7.98 17.95 -3.58
N LEU A 183 7.88 19.06 -4.31
CA LEU A 183 6.87 19.32 -5.33
C LEU A 183 7.55 19.60 -6.67
N VAL A 184 7.32 18.74 -7.67
CA VAL A 184 7.81 18.94 -9.03
C VAL A 184 6.72 19.60 -9.88
N LEU A 185 7.05 20.74 -10.49
CA LEU A 185 6.13 21.53 -11.30
C LEU A 185 6.36 21.31 -12.80
N PRO A 186 5.29 21.09 -13.60
CA PRO A 186 5.41 21.01 -15.04
C PRO A 186 5.72 22.36 -15.68
N LYS A 187 6.28 22.35 -16.89
CA LYS A 187 6.28 23.53 -17.76
C LYS A 187 4.86 23.97 -18.07
N THR A 188 4.57 25.25 -17.88
CA THR A 188 3.27 25.88 -18.19
C THR A 188 3.47 27.05 -19.14
N ALA A 189 2.49 27.30 -20.01
CA ALA A 189 2.49 28.44 -20.92
C ALA A 189 1.94 29.73 -20.28
N THR A 190 1.28 29.65 -19.12
CA THR A 190 0.54 30.79 -18.53
C THR A 190 0.83 30.96 -17.03
N ASP A 191 0.19 30.17 -16.18
CA ASP A 191 0.40 30.16 -14.73
C ASP A 191 0.25 28.74 -14.16
N TYR A 192 0.36 28.61 -12.84
CA TYR A 192 0.14 27.37 -12.09
C TYR A 192 -1.24 27.34 -11.42
N ALA A 193 -2.25 27.97 -12.04
CA ALA A 193 -3.59 27.95 -11.48
C ALA A 193 -4.27 26.59 -11.73
N ASN A 194 -4.97 26.07 -10.72
CA ASN A 194 -5.74 24.83 -10.79
C ASN A 194 -4.91 23.62 -11.30
N LEU A 195 -3.66 23.53 -10.84
CA LEU A 195 -2.69 22.50 -11.24
C LEU A 195 -3.11 21.13 -10.68
N PRO A 196 -3.30 20.10 -11.51
CA PRO A 196 -3.55 18.75 -11.02
C PRO A 196 -2.34 18.18 -10.28
N VAL A 197 -2.57 17.43 -9.21
CA VAL A 197 -1.50 16.87 -8.37
C VAL A 197 -1.62 15.36 -8.29
N VAL A 198 -0.49 14.68 -8.46
CA VAL A 198 -0.28 13.27 -8.13
C VAL A 198 0.66 13.20 -6.92
N ILE A 199 0.23 12.53 -5.86
CA ILE A 199 1.10 12.18 -4.74
C ILE A 199 1.87 10.90 -5.10
N TYR A 200 3.20 10.93 -4.99
CA TYR A 200 4.04 9.75 -5.10
C TYR A 200 4.36 9.19 -3.71
N VAL A 201 4.23 7.87 -3.53
CA VAL A 201 4.53 7.18 -2.27
C VAL A 201 5.53 6.05 -2.51
N HIS A 202 6.72 6.18 -1.90
CA HIS A 202 7.88 5.32 -2.16
C HIS A 202 7.82 3.96 -1.44
N GLY A 203 8.60 2.99 -1.94
CA GLY A 203 8.76 1.66 -1.35
C GLY A 203 9.60 1.62 -0.05
N ILE A 204 9.68 0.45 0.58
CA ILE A 204 10.42 0.26 1.84
C ILE A 204 11.92 0.44 1.60
N ASN A 205 12.62 1.12 2.52
CA ASN A 205 14.04 1.48 2.40
C ASN A 205 14.38 2.41 1.22
N ARG A 206 13.36 2.94 0.55
CA ARG A 206 13.50 4.01 -0.45
C ARG A 206 13.21 5.37 0.19
N THR A 207 13.31 6.43 -0.60
CA THR A 207 13.00 7.79 -0.17
C THR A 207 12.15 8.48 -1.23
N ARG A 208 11.70 9.71 -0.94
CA ARG A 208 10.93 10.53 -1.86
C ARG A 208 11.68 10.89 -3.15
N ILE A 209 13.00 10.68 -3.23
CA ILE A 209 13.77 10.92 -4.47
C ILE A 209 13.27 10.05 -5.63
N ASP A 210 12.73 8.87 -5.33
CA ASP A 210 12.19 7.95 -6.33
C ASP A 210 11.07 8.62 -7.16
N MET A 211 10.39 9.65 -6.63
CA MET A 211 9.39 10.41 -7.39
C MET A 211 9.97 11.04 -8.66
N LEU A 212 11.27 11.33 -8.69
CA LEU A 212 11.94 12.02 -9.81
C LEU A 212 12.00 11.16 -11.07
N VAL A 213 11.93 9.83 -10.93
CA VAL A 213 11.80 8.89 -12.06
C VAL A 213 10.45 9.08 -12.78
N GLU A 214 9.39 9.37 -12.02
CA GLU A 214 8.02 9.50 -12.53
C GLU A 214 7.66 10.94 -12.93
N ALA A 215 8.41 11.91 -12.40
CA ALA A 215 8.01 13.31 -12.40
C ALA A 215 7.91 13.92 -13.81
N ASP A 216 8.81 13.58 -14.73
CA ASP A 216 8.73 14.09 -16.10
C ASP A 216 7.54 13.51 -16.86
N THR A 217 7.18 12.26 -16.58
CA THR A 217 6.00 11.61 -17.16
C THR A 217 4.71 12.28 -16.68
N ALA A 218 4.62 12.58 -15.37
CA ALA A 218 3.52 13.36 -14.83
C ALA A 218 3.49 14.79 -15.43
N ALA A 219 4.65 15.43 -15.53
CA ALA A 219 4.79 16.79 -16.02
C ALA A 219 4.41 16.92 -17.51
N ALA A 220 4.73 15.91 -18.32
CA ALA A 220 4.30 15.81 -19.72
C ALA A 220 2.77 15.77 -19.88
N ARG A 221 2.05 15.37 -18.83
CA ARG A 221 0.58 15.41 -18.75
C ARG A 221 0.03 16.65 -18.04
N GLY A 222 0.89 17.62 -17.73
CA GLY A 222 0.52 18.84 -17.01
C GLY A 222 0.16 18.61 -15.55
N MET A 223 0.59 17.50 -14.94
CA MET A 223 0.40 17.21 -13.52
C MET A 223 1.66 17.60 -12.74
N ALA A 224 1.48 18.12 -11.53
CA ALA A 224 2.54 18.21 -10.54
C ALA A 224 2.68 16.88 -9.77
N THR A 225 3.90 16.58 -9.33
CA THR A 225 4.16 15.43 -8.45
C THR A 225 4.56 15.93 -7.07
N LEU A 226 3.91 15.44 -6.01
CA LEU A 226 4.18 15.78 -4.61
C LEU A 226 4.62 14.52 -3.85
N ALA A 227 5.65 14.60 -3.02
CA ALA A 227 6.06 13.49 -2.16
C ALA A 227 6.67 13.94 -0.83
N ILE A 228 6.61 13.05 0.15
CA ILE A 228 7.32 13.11 1.43
C ILE A 228 7.99 11.77 1.69
N ASP A 229 8.96 11.73 2.60
CA ASP A 229 9.44 10.44 3.12
C ASP A 229 8.45 9.85 4.12
N ALA A 230 8.27 8.54 4.10
CA ALA A 230 7.56 7.80 5.14
C ALA A 230 8.29 7.93 6.50
N PRO A 231 7.63 7.65 7.65
CA PRO A 231 8.28 7.69 8.96
C PRO A 231 9.59 6.89 8.97
N TYR A 232 10.64 7.46 9.56
CA TYR A 232 12.00 6.89 9.65
C TYR A 232 12.79 6.73 8.34
N HIS A 233 12.26 7.19 7.20
CA HIS A 233 12.95 7.10 5.91
C HIS A 233 13.55 8.44 5.49
N GLY A 234 14.61 8.39 4.67
CA GLY A 234 15.22 9.56 4.03
C GLY A 234 15.49 10.69 5.03
N SER A 235 14.99 11.88 4.73
CA SER A 235 15.17 13.09 5.56
C SER A 235 14.56 12.99 6.96
N ARG A 236 13.69 12.00 7.19
CA ARG A 236 13.05 11.77 8.48
C ARG A 236 13.82 10.79 9.34
N SER A 237 14.84 10.11 8.82
CA SER A 237 15.64 9.21 9.65
C SER A 237 16.39 9.96 10.74
N SER A 238 16.60 9.31 11.89
CA SER A 238 17.46 9.85 12.96
C SER A 238 18.93 9.92 12.57
N THR A 239 19.33 9.22 11.51
CA THR A 239 20.68 9.24 10.94
C THR A 239 20.73 9.90 9.56
N ALA A 240 19.68 10.64 9.19
CA ALA A 240 19.56 11.28 7.89
C ALA A 240 20.80 12.12 7.55
N GLY A 241 21.34 11.86 6.36
CA GLY A 241 22.32 12.69 5.66
C GLY A 241 21.75 13.16 4.32
N ASP A 242 22.37 14.18 3.76
CA ASP A 242 22.16 14.67 2.39
C ASP A 242 23.54 15.00 1.84
N GLY A 243 24.25 13.93 1.45
CA GLY A 243 25.62 14.01 0.97
C GLY A 243 25.80 13.41 -0.42
N ARG A 244 24.74 12.80 -0.98
CA ARG A 244 24.75 12.17 -2.28
C ARG A 244 23.46 12.43 -3.03
N ASN A 245 23.60 12.56 -4.33
CA ASN A 245 22.49 12.46 -5.25
C ASN A 245 22.27 10.99 -5.57
N ASP A 246 21.30 10.34 -4.93
CA ASP A 246 21.00 8.92 -5.14
C ASP A 246 20.41 8.62 -6.54
N LEU A 247 20.02 9.66 -7.29
CA LEU A 247 19.53 9.53 -8.66
C LEU A 247 20.69 9.41 -9.67
N THR A 248 21.70 10.27 -9.54
CA THR A 248 22.87 10.31 -10.45
C THR A 248 24.06 9.49 -9.95
N GLY A 249 24.17 9.32 -8.63
CA GLY A 249 25.30 8.70 -7.93
C GLY A 249 26.40 9.68 -7.52
N ASP A 250 26.23 10.99 -7.76
CA ASP A 250 27.22 12.00 -7.43
C ASP A 250 27.30 12.25 -5.91
N ALA A 251 28.51 12.50 -5.40
CA ALA A 251 28.74 12.80 -3.98
C ALA A 251 28.52 14.29 -3.66
N VAL A 252 27.33 14.78 -3.97
CA VAL A 252 26.87 16.15 -3.70
C VAL A 252 25.49 16.12 -3.04
N PRO A 253 25.19 17.07 -2.14
CA PRO A 253 23.83 17.23 -1.62
C PRO A 253 22.85 17.58 -2.75
N ASP A 254 21.66 17.02 -2.69
CA ASP A 254 20.60 17.21 -3.70
C ASP A 254 19.25 17.63 -3.09
N GLY A 255 19.21 17.83 -1.76
CA GLY A 255 18.00 18.19 -1.04
C GLY A 255 17.11 17.00 -0.70
N PHE A 256 17.53 15.76 -0.99
CA PHE A 256 16.91 14.51 -0.58
C PHE A 256 17.69 13.86 0.56
N GLY A 257 17.01 12.98 1.32
CA GLY A 257 17.72 12.20 2.33
C GLY A 257 18.37 11.00 1.67
N ASP A 258 19.65 10.76 1.97
CA ASP A 258 20.43 9.64 1.45
C ASP A 258 19.76 8.29 1.79
N LEU A 259 19.92 7.28 0.94
CA LEU A 259 19.52 5.90 1.21
C LEU A 259 20.32 5.28 2.37
N GLU A 260 19.63 4.71 3.35
CA GLU A 260 20.24 4.19 4.60
C GLU A 260 20.19 2.66 4.73
N GLY A 261 20.00 1.95 3.62
CA GLY A 261 19.92 0.49 3.61
C GLY A 261 18.77 -0.02 4.48
N LEU A 262 19.06 -0.86 5.48
CA LEU A 262 18.04 -1.50 6.32
C LEU A 262 17.58 -0.65 7.52
N PHE A 263 18.23 0.49 7.80
CA PHE A 263 17.90 1.30 8.96
C PHE A 263 16.42 1.73 9.01
N PRO A 264 15.80 2.19 7.90
CA PRO A 264 14.40 2.56 7.92
C PRO A 264 13.48 1.38 8.26
N SER A 265 13.70 0.20 7.66
CA SER A 265 12.93 -1.02 8.00
C SER A 265 13.06 -1.42 9.46
N VAL A 266 14.27 -1.34 10.04
CA VAL A 266 14.50 -1.69 11.46
C VAL A 266 13.64 -0.85 12.39
N ASN A 267 13.53 0.45 12.12
CA ASN A 267 12.75 1.38 12.94
C ASN A 267 11.25 1.29 12.62
N PHE A 268 10.89 1.24 11.33
CA PHE A 268 9.50 1.19 10.90
C PHE A 268 8.80 -0.11 11.36
N PHE A 269 9.48 -1.25 11.27
CA PHE A 269 8.98 -2.53 11.80
C PHE A 269 9.22 -2.71 13.31
N HIS A 270 9.73 -1.67 13.97
CA HIS A 270 9.92 -1.62 15.42
C HIS A 270 10.76 -2.79 15.96
N LEU A 271 11.84 -3.14 15.26
CA LEU A 271 12.76 -4.21 15.66
C LEU A 271 13.68 -3.80 16.81
N VAL A 272 13.64 -2.53 17.19
CA VAL A 272 14.34 -1.92 18.33
C VAL A 272 13.33 -1.24 19.23
N ALA A 273 13.61 -1.21 20.54
CA ALA A 273 12.71 -0.57 21.50
C ALA A 273 12.79 0.96 21.36
N SER A 274 11.64 1.63 21.37
CA SER A 274 11.53 3.09 21.27
C SER A 274 10.22 3.56 21.90
N GLY A 275 10.22 4.77 22.48
CA GLY A 275 9.03 5.42 23.06
C GLY A 275 8.27 4.58 24.09
N GLY A 276 8.98 3.76 24.86
CA GLY A 276 8.36 2.87 25.86
C GLY A 276 7.67 1.64 25.29
N VAL A 277 7.74 1.40 23.98
CA VAL A 277 7.24 0.18 23.34
C VAL A 277 8.38 -0.83 23.17
N PRO A 278 8.25 -2.09 23.67
CA PRO A 278 9.27 -3.12 23.50
C PRO A 278 9.56 -3.43 22.03
N ALA A 279 10.80 -3.82 21.72
CA ALA A 279 11.18 -4.30 20.40
C ALA A 279 10.28 -5.47 19.94
N TYR A 280 10.06 -5.59 18.64
CA TYR A 280 9.23 -6.61 17.98
C TYR A 280 7.74 -6.58 18.34
N HIS A 281 7.26 -5.56 19.06
CA HIS A 281 5.86 -5.46 19.41
C HIS A 281 5.01 -5.07 18.18
N PRO A 282 4.08 -5.93 17.70
CA PRO A 282 3.35 -5.72 16.43
C PRO A 282 2.51 -4.42 16.39
N ALA A 283 1.96 -4.00 17.53
CA ALA A 283 1.20 -2.76 17.61
C ALA A 283 2.00 -1.49 17.20
N ALA A 284 3.32 -1.44 17.37
CA ALA A 284 4.10 -0.30 16.89
C ALA A 284 4.18 -0.28 15.37
N MET A 285 4.40 -1.45 14.75
CA MET A 285 4.38 -1.58 13.29
C MET A 285 3.01 -1.21 12.71
N ARG A 286 1.93 -1.71 13.31
CA ARG A 286 0.55 -1.31 13.00
C ARG A 286 0.39 0.21 13.04
N ASP A 287 0.91 0.85 14.08
CA ASP A 287 0.71 2.29 14.31
C ASP A 287 1.57 3.13 13.36
N ASN A 288 2.76 2.65 13.00
CA ASN A 288 3.61 3.25 11.98
C ASN A 288 2.95 3.23 10.59
N LEU A 289 2.30 2.11 10.21
CA LEU A 289 1.51 2.01 8.97
C LEU A 289 0.36 3.04 8.97
N ARG A 290 -0.37 3.13 10.08
CA ARG A 290 -1.51 4.05 10.21
C ARG A 290 -1.09 5.52 10.25
N GLN A 291 0.01 5.85 10.93
CA GLN A 291 0.60 7.19 10.92
C GLN A 291 0.97 7.60 9.50
N ALA A 292 1.65 6.74 8.75
CA ALA A 292 2.05 7.04 7.38
C ALA A 292 0.85 7.21 6.43
N ALA A 293 -0.19 6.38 6.56
CA ALA A 293 -1.43 6.57 5.81
C ALA A 293 -2.18 7.87 6.17
N ALA A 294 -2.16 8.28 7.44
CA ALA A 294 -2.76 9.54 7.90
C ALA A 294 -2.03 10.77 7.32
N GLU A 295 -0.71 10.68 7.18
CA GLU A 295 0.10 11.73 6.56
C GLU A 295 -0.20 11.89 5.07
N ILE A 296 -0.48 10.80 4.34
CA ILE A 296 -0.96 10.88 2.94
C ILE A 296 -2.30 11.62 2.86
N CYS A 297 -3.22 11.36 3.80
CA CYS A 297 -4.48 12.10 3.88
C CYS A 297 -4.25 13.59 4.19
N ALA A 298 -3.31 13.91 5.08
CA ALA A 298 -2.93 15.29 5.38
C ALA A 298 -2.35 16.01 4.15
N LEU A 299 -1.53 15.34 3.33
CA LEU A 299 -1.04 15.88 2.06
C LEU A 299 -2.20 16.17 1.10
N ALA A 300 -3.17 15.26 0.98
CA ALA A 300 -4.35 15.48 0.16
C ALA A 300 -5.16 16.69 0.65
N ALA A 301 -5.31 16.85 1.97
CA ALA A 301 -5.97 18.02 2.57
C ALA A 301 -5.22 19.33 2.29
N PHE A 302 -3.87 19.31 2.33
CA PHE A 302 -3.03 20.44 1.92
C PHE A 302 -3.27 20.82 0.45
N VAL A 303 -3.30 19.85 -0.46
CA VAL A 303 -3.56 20.11 -1.88
C VAL A 303 -4.95 20.74 -2.08
N VAL A 304 -5.97 20.25 -1.37
CA VAL A 304 -7.35 20.72 -1.55
C VAL A 304 -7.62 22.08 -0.89
N SER A 305 -6.97 22.37 0.24
CA SER A 305 -7.38 23.50 1.10
C SER A 305 -6.25 24.21 1.83
N GLY A 306 -5.00 23.79 1.64
CA GLY A 306 -3.83 24.43 2.21
C GLY A 306 -3.49 25.77 1.55
N ASP A 307 -2.66 26.56 2.22
CA ASP A 307 -2.16 27.84 1.71
C ASP A 307 -0.82 27.64 0.95
N PRO A 308 -0.79 27.79 -0.39
CA PRO A 308 0.43 27.68 -1.17
C PRO A 308 1.25 28.99 -1.19
N SER A 309 0.83 30.05 -0.50
CA SER A 309 1.49 31.37 -0.56
C SER A 309 3.00 31.37 -0.26
N PRO A 310 3.54 30.52 0.65
CA PRO A 310 4.99 30.43 0.83
C PRO A 310 5.71 29.85 -0.40
N ILE A 311 5.06 28.93 -1.12
CA ILE A 311 5.58 28.38 -2.37
C ILE A 311 5.53 29.45 -3.47
N ASP A 312 4.42 30.17 -3.58
CA ASP A 312 4.28 31.27 -4.55
C ASP A 312 5.38 32.32 -4.41
N ALA A 313 5.68 32.73 -3.17
CA ALA A 313 6.75 33.68 -2.92
C ALA A 313 8.12 33.16 -3.41
N ALA A 314 8.41 31.88 -3.20
CA ALA A 314 9.65 31.25 -3.66
C ALA A 314 9.70 31.11 -5.19
N LEU A 315 8.58 30.78 -5.83
CA LEU A 315 8.47 30.72 -7.30
C LEU A 315 8.74 32.09 -7.93
N VAL A 316 8.14 33.16 -7.41
CA VAL A 316 8.38 34.53 -7.90
C VAL A 316 9.84 34.92 -7.75
N ALA A 317 10.46 34.58 -6.61
CA ALA A 317 11.87 34.84 -6.37
C ALA A 317 12.78 34.10 -7.36
N ALA A 318 12.39 32.89 -7.80
CA ALA A 318 13.06 32.11 -8.84
C ALA A 318 12.71 32.54 -10.28
N GLY A 319 11.90 33.59 -10.47
CA GLY A 319 11.49 34.09 -11.79
C GLY A 319 10.37 33.27 -12.46
N LEU A 320 9.63 32.48 -11.70
CA LEU A 320 8.48 31.68 -12.15
C LEU A 320 7.13 32.37 -11.80
N PRO A 321 6.02 31.97 -12.42
CA PRO A 321 4.69 32.49 -12.07
C PRO A 321 4.30 32.20 -10.62
N GLY A 322 3.96 33.23 -9.85
CA GLY A 322 3.54 33.15 -8.43
C GLY A 322 2.05 33.10 -8.20
N LYS A 323 1.36 32.18 -8.87
CA LYS A 323 -0.11 32.00 -8.75
C LYS A 323 -0.46 30.51 -8.73
N LEU A 324 0.18 29.80 -7.82
CA LEU A 324 -0.01 28.40 -7.57
C LEU A 324 -1.36 28.19 -6.89
N SER A 325 -2.18 27.36 -7.51
CA SER A 325 -3.34 26.76 -6.85
C SER A 325 -3.51 25.36 -7.41
N PHE A 326 -3.96 24.44 -6.59
CA PHE A 326 -4.15 23.06 -7.02
C PHE A 326 -5.59 22.78 -7.39
N ALA A 327 -5.78 21.83 -8.31
CA ALA A 327 -7.09 21.25 -8.51
C ALA A 327 -7.50 20.47 -7.24
N PRO A 328 -8.75 20.56 -6.77
CA PRO A 328 -9.19 19.92 -5.53
C PRO A 328 -9.46 18.42 -5.70
N ARG A 329 -8.61 17.72 -6.47
CA ARG A 329 -8.69 16.31 -6.82
C ARG A 329 -7.29 15.75 -6.94
N VAL A 330 -6.98 14.74 -6.12
CA VAL A 330 -5.60 14.25 -5.98
C VAL A 330 -5.51 12.81 -6.48
N GLY A 331 -4.55 12.55 -7.37
CA GLY A 331 -4.18 11.19 -7.78
C GLY A 331 -3.07 10.64 -6.89
N ILE A 332 -2.93 9.32 -6.83
CA ILE A 332 -1.77 8.66 -6.20
C ILE A 332 -1.08 7.74 -7.21
N LEU A 333 0.25 7.81 -7.24
CA LEU A 333 1.14 6.79 -7.80
C LEU A 333 1.96 6.20 -6.65
N SER A 334 2.03 4.88 -6.56
CA SER A 334 2.75 4.23 -5.48
C SER A 334 3.17 2.82 -5.85
N GLU A 335 4.20 2.31 -5.19
CA GLU A 335 4.73 0.97 -5.38
C GLU A 335 5.06 0.28 -4.05
N SER A 336 5.03 -1.05 -4.03
CA SER A 336 5.53 -1.85 -2.91
C SER A 336 4.88 -1.47 -1.57
N PHE A 337 5.70 -1.23 -0.55
CA PHE A 337 5.31 -0.65 0.74
C PHE A 337 4.50 0.65 0.60
N GLY A 338 4.87 1.54 -0.33
CA GLY A 338 4.12 2.76 -0.60
C GLY A 338 2.70 2.46 -1.08
N ALA A 339 2.51 1.39 -1.86
CA ALA A 339 1.18 0.93 -2.26
C ALA A 339 0.34 0.41 -1.09
N MET A 340 0.97 -0.17 -0.05
CA MET A 340 0.28 -0.52 1.20
C MET A 340 -0.32 0.72 1.85
N LEU A 341 0.52 1.74 2.06
CA LEU A 341 0.14 2.99 2.71
C LEU A 341 -0.92 3.75 1.91
N ALA A 342 -0.68 3.88 0.60
CA ALA A 342 -1.58 4.55 -0.34
C ALA A 342 -2.96 3.90 -0.36
N THR A 343 -3.05 2.58 -0.30
CA THR A 343 -4.34 1.87 -0.37
C THR A 343 -5.18 2.08 0.89
N VAL A 344 -4.55 2.13 2.07
CA VAL A 344 -5.24 2.49 3.31
C VAL A 344 -5.78 3.92 3.22
N ALA A 345 -4.97 4.88 2.75
CA ALA A 345 -5.40 6.26 2.56
C ALA A 345 -6.53 6.39 1.52
N LEU A 346 -6.39 5.72 0.36
CA LEU A 346 -7.41 5.65 -0.69
C LEU A 346 -8.72 5.04 -0.20
N ALA A 347 -8.71 4.18 0.82
CA ALA A 347 -9.93 3.62 1.37
C ALA A 347 -10.71 4.61 2.23
N VAL A 348 -10.06 5.62 2.83
CA VAL A 348 -10.69 6.50 3.84
C VAL A 348 -10.79 7.97 3.44
N ASP A 349 -9.96 8.47 2.53
CA ASP A 349 -9.94 9.90 2.19
C ASP A 349 -10.67 10.20 0.87
N PRO A 350 -11.78 10.96 0.89
CA PRO A 350 -12.52 11.34 -0.31
C PRO A 350 -11.74 12.24 -1.29
N ASN A 351 -10.70 12.96 -0.86
CA ASN A 351 -9.91 13.86 -1.71
C ASN A 351 -9.02 13.11 -2.71
N LEU A 352 -8.69 11.84 -2.40
CA LEU A 352 -7.88 10.96 -3.23
C LEU A 352 -8.76 10.29 -4.29
N VAL A 353 -8.88 10.89 -5.47
CA VAL A 353 -9.88 10.47 -6.48
C VAL A 353 -9.45 9.26 -7.29
N ALA A 354 -8.15 8.97 -7.39
CA ALA A 354 -7.63 7.82 -8.13
C ALA A 354 -6.30 7.31 -7.57
N GLY A 355 -6.06 6.01 -7.71
CA GLY A 355 -4.81 5.36 -7.35
C GLY A 355 -4.30 4.43 -8.44
N SER A 356 -3.04 4.63 -8.83
CA SER A 356 -2.22 3.67 -9.56
C SER A 356 -1.28 3.00 -8.56
N VAL A 357 -1.64 1.81 -8.09
CA VAL A 357 -0.94 1.10 -7.00
C VAL A 357 -0.24 -0.14 -7.54
N TRP A 358 1.08 -0.19 -7.39
CA TRP A 358 1.94 -1.21 -7.96
C TRP A 358 2.47 -2.18 -6.92
N SER A 359 2.38 -3.48 -7.21
CA SER A 359 2.96 -4.56 -6.41
C SER A 359 2.66 -4.45 -4.91
N ILE A 360 1.38 -4.35 -4.58
CA ILE A 360 0.89 -4.15 -3.21
C ILE A 360 1.06 -5.37 -2.30
N ALA A 361 1.78 -5.19 -1.18
CA ALA A 361 1.84 -6.17 -0.10
C ALA A 361 0.60 -6.10 0.82
N ALA A 362 -0.05 -7.24 1.02
CA ALA A 362 -1.29 -7.38 1.77
C ALA A 362 -1.44 -8.75 2.43
N GLY A 363 -2.06 -8.77 3.61
CA GLY A 363 -1.97 -9.94 4.48
C GLY A 363 -0.56 -10.02 5.05
N PHE A 364 -0.29 -9.18 6.03
CA PHE A 364 1.00 -8.97 6.63
C PHE A 364 0.96 -9.49 8.08
N PRO A 365 1.94 -10.31 8.48
CA PRO A 365 3.04 -10.85 7.69
C PRO A 365 2.69 -11.99 6.73
N TYR A 366 1.52 -12.63 6.85
CA TYR A 366 1.12 -13.75 5.98
C TYR A 366 -0.03 -13.41 5.02
N PRO A 367 0.10 -13.63 3.69
CA PRO A 367 1.26 -14.21 3.01
C PRO A 367 2.40 -13.23 2.70
N ALA A 368 2.16 -11.92 2.74
CA ALA A 368 2.99 -10.90 2.09
C ALA A 368 4.49 -11.02 2.33
N MET A 369 4.92 -11.26 3.58
CA MET A 369 6.34 -11.35 3.93
C MET A 369 6.82 -12.80 4.07
N LEU A 370 6.01 -13.67 4.66
CA LEU A 370 6.42 -15.05 4.94
C LEU A 370 6.44 -15.95 3.70
N HIS A 371 5.73 -15.57 2.63
CA HIS A 371 5.78 -16.19 1.31
C HIS A 371 6.54 -15.33 0.27
N SER A 372 7.35 -14.37 0.71
CA SER A 372 8.23 -13.63 -0.20
C SER A 372 9.57 -14.36 -0.37
N ALA A 373 10.05 -14.52 -1.61
CA ALA A 373 11.36 -15.14 -1.86
C ALA A 373 12.49 -14.31 -1.23
N ASN A 374 12.40 -12.98 -1.33
CA ASN A 374 13.40 -12.06 -0.82
C ASN A 374 13.23 -11.67 0.66
N PHE A 375 12.01 -11.71 1.22
CA PHE A 375 11.77 -11.32 2.62
C PHE A 375 11.56 -12.47 3.60
N SER A 376 11.16 -13.67 3.15
CA SER A 376 10.72 -14.75 4.06
C SER A 376 11.74 -15.09 5.13
N GLY A 377 13.03 -15.23 4.77
CA GLY A 377 14.10 -15.54 5.72
C GLY A 377 14.28 -14.46 6.79
N THR A 378 14.35 -13.19 6.37
CA THR A 378 14.50 -12.05 7.28
C THR A 378 13.27 -11.88 8.17
N PHE A 379 12.07 -11.99 7.59
CA PHE A 379 10.82 -11.78 8.31
C PHE A 379 10.46 -12.94 9.25
N ALA A 380 10.83 -14.17 8.89
CA ALA A 380 10.83 -15.29 9.83
C ALA A 380 11.71 -14.97 11.05
N GLY A 381 12.83 -14.26 10.89
CA GLY A 381 13.64 -13.77 12.01
C GLY A 381 12.90 -12.75 12.90
N VAL A 382 11.97 -11.96 12.35
CA VAL A 382 11.17 -10.96 13.08
C VAL A 382 10.05 -11.60 13.90
N VAL A 383 9.43 -12.68 13.40
CA VAL A 383 8.25 -13.29 14.03
C VAL A 383 8.59 -14.62 14.73
N PHE A 384 9.50 -15.43 14.18
CA PHE A 384 9.67 -16.78 14.69
C PHE A 384 10.60 -16.88 15.89
N SER A 385 11.72 -16.15 15.82
CA SER A 385 12.73 -16.15 16.89
C SER A 385 12.24 -15.44 18.16
N PRO A 386 11.67 -14.21 18.10
CA PRO A 386 11.28 -13.48 19.31
C PRO A 386 10.13 -14.14 20.08
N PHE A 387 9.35 -15.00 19.42
CA PHE A 387 8.19 -15.66 19.99
C PHE A 387 8.30 -17.20 20.08
N ASP A 388 9.50 -17.76 19.84
CA ASP A 388 9.80 -19.19 19.96
C ASP A 388 8.83 -20.12 19.19
N VAL A 389 8.64 -19.84 17.89
CA VAL A 389 7.82 -20.66 16.98
C VAL A 389 8.61 -21.35 15.87
N THR A 390 9.92 -21.14 15.79
CA THR A 390 10.79 -21.67 14.71
C THR A 390 10.69 -23.19 14.54
N ALA A 391 10.56 -23.96 15.63
CA ALA A 391 10.43 -25.42 15.54
C ALA A 391 9.00 -25.89 15.17
N ARG A 392 8.02 -24.99 15.22
CA ARG A 392 6.59 -25.27 14.99
C ARG A 392 6.13 -24.89 13.59
N VAL A 393 6.80 -23.92 12.96
CA VAL A 393 6.51 -23.44 11.62
C VAL A 393 7.51 -24.00 10.60
N ALA A 394 7.01 -24.47 9.48
CA ALA A 394 7.79 -24.74 8.29
C ALA A 394 7.10 -24.08 7.09
N LEU A 395 7.77 -23.11 6.46
CA LEU A 395 7.24 -22.42 5.28
C LEU A 395 7.07 -23.42 4.13
N GLY A 396 5.92 -23.38 3.46
CA GLY A 396 5.54 -24.34 2.41
C GLY A 396 5.00 -25.69 2.93
N ASP A 397 5.05 -25.96 4.23
CA ASP A 397 4.48 -27.19 4.80
C ASP A 397 2.96 -27.03 4.99
N PRO A 398 2.11 -27.93 4.44
CA PRO A 398 0.65 -27.82 4.55
C PRO A 398 0.12 -28.07 5.98
N ILE A 399 0.91 -28.72 6.84
CA ILE A 399 0.58 -29.03 8.23
C ILE A 399 1.24 -28.02 9.18
N ARG A 400 2.48 -27.61 8.92
CA ARG A 400 3.22 -26.64 9.75
C ARG A 400 3.26 -25.23 9.16
N GLY A 401 2.30 -24.89 8.31
CA GLY A 401 2.23 -23.59 7.66
C GLY A 401 1.99 -22.45 8.65
N ALA A 402 2.66 -21.31 8.42
CA ALA A 402 2.63 -20.15 9.30
C ALA A 402 1.20 -19.65 9.60
N ARG A 403 0.31 -19.68 8.61
CA ARG A 403 -1.11 -19.26 8.75
C ARG A 403 -1.94 -20.04 9.77
N PHE A 404 -1.43 -21.18 10.25
CA PHE A 404 -2.10 -22.01 11.26
C PHE A 404 -1.41 -21.95 12.62
N GLU A 405 -0.30 -21.22 12.73
CA GLU A 405 0.42 -21.09 13.99
C GLU A 405 -0.22 -19.98 14.85
N PRO A 406 -0.67 -20.27 16.08
CA PRO A 406 -1.44 -19.31 16.88
C PRO A 406 -0.74 -17.98 17.19
N ILE A 407 0.57 -17.95 17.40
CA ILE A 407 1.32 -16.72 17.62
C ILE A 407 1.39 -15.91 16.32
N VAL A 408 1.61 -16.57 15.17
CA VAL A 408 1.59 -15.88 13.87
C VAL A 408 0.20 -15.27 13.63
N MET A 409 -0.88 -16.01 13.88
CA MET A 409 -2.25 -15.49 13.78
C MET A 409 -2.53 -14.32 14.74
N LEU A 410 -2.01 -14.38 15.97
CA LEU A 410 -2.12 -13.26 16.92
C LEU A 410 -1.32 -12.04 16.48
N TYR A 411 -0.17 -12.26 15.86
CA TYR A 411 0.67 -11.20 15.29
C TYR A 411 -0.04 -10.54 14.10
N ASP A 412 -0.60 -11.33 13.18
CA ASP A 412 -1.45 -10.85 12.06
C ASP A 412 -2.62 -10.01 12.60
N THR A 413 -3.36 -10.51 13.60
CA THR A 413 -4.49 -9.81 14.23
C THR A 413 -4.06 -8.46 14.82
N ALA A 414 -2.87 -8.40 15.43
CA ALA A 414 -2.36 -7.17 16.01
C ALA A 414 -1.92 -6.12 14.97
N ILE A 415 -1.66 -6.53 13.72
CA ILE A 415 -1.25 -5.64 12.61
C ILE A 415 -2.42 -5.28 11.71
N GLU A 416 -3.45 -6.12 11.62
CA GLU A 416 -4.56 -6.05 10.67
C GLU A 416 -5.14 -4.63 10.46
N ARG A 417 -5.25 -3.83 11.52
CA ARG A 417 -5.80 -2.45 11.42
C ARG A 417 -4.91 -1.46 10.64
N GLY A 418 -3.67 -1.82 10.34
CA GLY A 418 -2.75 -1.09 9.47
C GLY A 418 -2.50 -1.80 8.14
N ASP A 419 -3.08 -2.97 7.91
CA ASP A 419 -2.90 -3.78 6.70
C ASP A 419 -3.90 -3.36 5.61
N PRO A 420 -3.47 -3.10 4.36
CA PRO A 420 -4.38 -2.71 3.28
C PRO A 420 -5.47 -3.76 2.97
N LEU A 421 -5.28 -5.05 3.26
CA LEU A 421 -6.28 -6.10 3.03
C LEU A 421 -7.55 -5.88 3.86
N ALA A 422 -7.41 -5.36 5.09
CA ALA A 422 -8.54 -5.02 5.94
C ALA A 422 -9.40 -3.87 5.36
N PHE A 423 -8.80 -3.05 4.49
CA PHE A 423 -9.46 -1.90 3.85
C PHE A 423 -9.99 -2.21 2.45
N ALA A 424 -9.52 -3.28 1.81
CA ALA A 424 -9.85 -3.62 0.43
C ALA A 424 -11.36 -3.63 0.11
N PRO A 425 -12.24 -4.25 0.93
CA PRO A 425 -13.68 -4.27 0.64
C PRO A 425 -14.35 -2.89 0.56
N TYR A 426 -13.71 -1.87 1.13
CA TYR A 426 -14.24 -0.51 1.22
C TYR A 426 -13.74 0.40 0.09
N LEU A 427 -12.73 -0.03 -0.67
CA LEU A 427 -12.18 0.73 -1.79
C LEU A 427 -13.25 0.96 -2.86
N VAL A 428 -13.78 -0.10 -3.46
CA VAL A 428 -14.83 0.03 -4.49
C VAL A 428 -16.13 0.55 -3.90
N ALA A 429 -16.52 0.07 -2.71
CA ALA A 429 -17.77 0.46 -2.07
C ALA A 429 -17.80 1.93 -1.63
N GLY A 430 -16.65 2.52 -1.31
CA GLY A 430 -16.52 3.91 -0.85
C GLY A 430 -17.20 4.22 0.48
N SER A 431 -17.60 3.21 1.26
CA SER A 431 -18.43 3.42 2.46
C SER A 431 -17.70 4.16 3.57
N LEU A 432 -16.36 4.10 3.61
CA LEU A 432 -15.52 4.88 4.55
C LEU A 432 -15.26 6.32 4.07
N ARG A 433 -15.72 6.66 2.85
CA ARG A 433 -15.49 7.95 2.17
C ARG A 433 -16.76 8.74 1.88
N GLY A 434 -17.92 8.28 2.36
CA GLY A 434 -19.22 8.92 2.09
C GLY A 434 -19.97 8.39 0.86
N GLY A 435 -19.56 7.23 0.30
CA GLY A 435 -20.39 6.44 -0.62
C GLY A 435 -19.90 6.32 -2.07
N SER A 436 -18.73 6.88 -2.40
CA SER A 436 -18.08 6.70 -3.71
C SER A 436 -16.61 6.35 -3.53
N GLY A 437 -16.20 5.21 -4.08
CA GLY A 437 -14.81 4.78 -4.10
C GLY A 437 -13.97 5.56 -5.13
N PRO A 438 -12.63 5.51 -5.02
CA PRO A 438 -11.73 6.10 -6.02
C PRO A 438 -11.71 5.28 -7.31
N HIS A 439 -11.18 5.85 -8.39
CA HIS A 439 -10.74 5.06 -9.53
C HIS A 439 -9.48 4.26 -9.18
N LEU A 440 -9.38 3.01 -9.62
CA LEU A 440 -8.28 2.12 -9.23
C LEU A 440 -7.63 1.45 -10.43
N MET A 441 -6.31 1.56 -10.50
CA MET A 441 -5.48 0.68 -11.31
C MET A 441 -4.55 -0.04 -10.34
N MET A 442 -4.86 -1.30 -10.06
CA MET A 442 -4.04 -2.13 -9.18
C MET A 442 -3.21 -3.07 -10.05
N THR A 443 -1.90 -3.10 -9.84
CA THR A 443 -1.02 -3.91 -10.68
C THR A 443 -0.29 -4.99 -9.89
N MET A 444 0.04 -6.07 -10.58
CA MET A 444 0.85 -7.18 -10.10
C MET A 444 1.87 -7.53 -11.17
N SER A 445 3.11 -7.78 -10.75
CA SER A 445 4.10 -8.48 -11.59
C SER A 445 3.95 -9.98 -11.35
N TRP A 446 3.75 -10.74 -12.43
CA TRP A 446 3.67 -12.20 -12.32
C TRP A 446 5.04 -12.75 -11.93
N GLY A 447 5.09 -13.60 -10.90
CA GLY A 447 6.36 -14.14 -10.38
C GLY A 447 7.18 -13.14 -9.55
N ASP A 448 6.54 -12.11 -8.99
CA ASP A 448 7.17 -11.13 -8.11
C ASP A 448 7.86 -11.81 -6.89
N GLU A 449 9.17 -11.64 -6.81
CA GLU A 449 10.04 -12.27 -5.81
C GLU A 449 10.09 -11.50 -4.47
N TRP A 450 9.53 -10.29 -4.43
CA TRP A 450 9.48 -9.43 -3.26
C TRP A 450 8.11 -9.46 -2.59
N VAL A 451 7.03 -9.43 -3.38
CA VAL A 451 5.66 -9.55 -2.88
C VAL A 451 4.96 -10.71 -3.59
N PRO A 452 4.57 -11.76 -2.85
CA PRO A 452 4.01 -12.96 -3.44
C PRO A 452 2.68 -12.70 -4.16
N ASN A 453 2.43 -13.38 -5.27
CA ASN A 453 1.25 -13.17 -6.10
C ASN A 453 -0.07 -13.44 -5.36
N GLU A 454 -0.14 -14.37 -4.40
CA GLU A 454 -1.32 -14.58 -3.56
C GLU A 454 -1.67 -13.36 -2.70
N SER A 455 -0.70 -12.50 -2.40
CA SER A 455 -0.90 -11.24 -1.68
C SER A 455 -1.63 -10.23 -2.57
N HIS A 456 -1.12 -10.03 -3.79
CA HIS A 456 -1.74 -9.18 -4.80
C HIS A 456 -3.14 -9.67 -5.21
N GLU A 457 -3.26 -10.95 -5.51
CA GLU A 457 -4.51 -11.58 -5.89
C GLU A 457 -5.55 -11.50 -4.77
N SER A 458 -5.14 -11.67 -3.51
CA SER A 458 -6.01 -11.43 -2.36
C SER A 458 -6.53 -10.00 -2.32
N MET A 459 -5.70 -9.01 -2.63
CA MET A 459 -6.15 -7.61 -2.71
C MET A 459 -7.16 -7.39 -3.82
N PHE A 460 -6.89 -7.90 -5.02
CA PHE A 460 -7.79 -7.74 -6.16
C PHE A 460 -9.17 -8.34 -5.86
N ALA A 461 -9.20 -9.55 -5.31
CA ALA A 461 -10.41 -10.26 -4.96
C ALA A 461 -11.17 -9.58 -3.80
N ALA A 462 -10.47 -9.22 -2.71
CA ALA A 462 -11.08 -8.56 -1.56
C ALA A 462 -11.64 -7.18 -1.90
N ALA A 463 -10.97 -6.45 -2.80
CA ALA A 463 -11.44 -5.16 -3.30
C ALA A 463 -12.59 -5.28 -4.31
N GLY A 464 -12.82 -6.47 -4.88
CA GLY A 464 -13.80 -6.67 -5.94
C GLY A 464 -13.39 -6.03 -7.26
N VAL A 465 -12.09 -5.94 -7.52
CA VAL A 465 -11.54 -5.33 -8.74
C VAL A 465 -11.44 -6.40 -9.85
N PRO A 466 -12.09 -6.20 -11.00
CA PRO A 466 -12.00 -7.15 -12.11
C PRO A 466 -10.63 -7.09 -12.79
N ARG A 467 -10.18 -8.23 -13.33
CA ARG A 467 -8.95 -8.30 -14.12
C ARG A 467 -9.16 -7.70 -15.50
N MET A 468 -8.23 -6.86 -15.95
CA MET A 468 -8.12 -6.46 -17.35
C MET A 468 -7.05 -7.30 -18.05
N PRO A 469 -7.37 -8.08 -19.09
CA PRO A 469 -6.36 -8.79 -19.86
C PRO A 469 -5.52 -7.80 -20.69
N LEU A 470 -4.22 -8.08 -20.79
CA LEU A 470 -3.28 -7.37 -21.68
C LEU A 470 -2.99 -8.20 -22.93
N ALA A 471 -2.83 -7.53 -24.07
CA ALA A 471 -2.32 -8.08 -25.31
C ALA A 471 -0.78 -8.11 -25.36
N ALA A 472 -0.15 -8.22 -24.19
CA ALA A 472 1.30 -8.29 -24.05
C ALA A 472 1.89 -9.39 -24.96
N PRO A 473 3.08 -9.18 -25.54
CA PRO A 473 3.69 -10.12 -26.47
C PRO A 473 4.00 -11.47 -25.82
N ASP A 474 4.34 -11.44 -24.53
CA ASP A 474 4.64 -12.62 -23.73
C ASP A 474 3.51 -12.90 -22.73
N SER A 475 3.28 -14.19 -22.48
CA SER A 475 2.35 -14.64 -21.45
C SER A 475 3.13 -15.31 -20.32
N PRO A 476 2.66 -15.19 -19.07
CA PRO A 476 3.21 -15.95 -17.96
C PRO A 476 3.32 -17.45 -18.28
N PRO A 477 4.32 -18.16 -17.72
CA PRO A 477 4.50 -19.59 -17.96
C PRO A 477 3.42 -20.48 -17.31
N GLY A 478 2.49 -19.90 -16.55
CA GLY A 478 1.34 -20.57 -15.95
C GLY A 478 0.08 -19.70 -15.99
N ASP A 479 -0.92 -20.05 -15.19
CA ASP A 479 -2.14 -19.24 -15.07
C ASP A 479 -1.80 -17.81 -14.62
N VAL A 480 -2.46 -16.83 -15.23
CA VAL A 480 -2.23 -15.41 -14.94
C VAL A 480 -2.65 -15.05 -13.51
N LEU A 481 -3.70 -15.71 -13.00
CA LEU A 481 -4.15 -15.67 -11.62
C LEU A 481 -4.12 -17.11 -11.08
N ARG A 482 -3.49 -17.33 -9.93
CA ARG A 482 -3.16 -18.68 -9.43
C ARG A 482 -3.85 -19.03 -8.11
N PHE A 483 -4.29 -18.04 -7.35
CA PHE A 483 -4.76 -18.19 -5.98
C PHE A 483 -6.21 -17.75 -5.79
N VAL A 484 -6.71 -16.86 -6.67
CA VAL A 484 -8.09 -16.40 -6.66
C VAL A 484 -8.71 -16.49 -8.05
N SER A 485 -10.03 -16.37 -8.12
CA SER A 485 -10.76 -16.16 -9.38
C SER A 485 -11.30 -14.74 -9.40
N LEU A 486 -10.97 -13.97 -10.44
CA LEU A 486 -11.49 -12.63 -10.66
C LEU A 486 -12.45 -12.62 -11.85
N PRO A 487 -13.49 -11.78 -11.83
CA PRO A 487 -14.21 -11.46 -13.05
C PRO A 487 -13.27 -10.73 -14.01
N GLU A 488 -13.30 -11.11 -15.29
CA GLU A 488 -12.60 -10.38 -16.34
C GLU A 488 -13.41 -9.15 -16.73
N THR A 489 -12.73 -8.04 -17.01
CA THR A 489 -13.31 -6.97 -17.80
C THR A 489 -13.46 -7.46 -19.24
N GLY A 490 -14.32 -6.80 -20.02
CA GLY A 490 -14.25 -6.95 -21.47
C GLY A 490 -12.90 -6.47 -22.03
N ALA A 491 -12.81 -6.39 -23.36
CA ALA A 491 -11.64 -5.81 -24.02
C ALA A 491 -11.37 -4.38 -23.52
N ALA A 492 -10.10 -4.02 -23.41
CA ALA A 492 -9.69 -2.64 -23.15
C ALA A 492 -10.23 -1.70 -24.26
N PRO A 493 -10.50 -0.42 -23.95
CA PRO A 493 -10.26 0.26 -22.68
C PRO A 493 -11.32 -0.09 -21.61
N VAL A 494 -10.89 -0.23 -20.37
CA VAL A 494 -11.80 -0.35 -19.21
C VAL A 494 -12.13 1.05 -18.72
N ARG A 495 -13.42 1.40 -18.75
CA ARG A 495 -13.91 2.72 -18.34
C ARG A 495 -15.30 2.61 -17.71
N GLY A 496 -15.50 3.20 -16.54
CA GLY A 496 -16.82 3.29 -15.91
C GLY A 496 -17.45 1.92 -15.59
N ASN A 497 -16.65 0.87 -15.45
CA ASN A 497 -17.14 -0.50 -15.29
C ASN A 497 -17.83 -0.76 -13.95
N LEU A 498 -17.67 0.14 -12.96
CA LEU A 498 -18.24 0.02 -11.63
C LEU A 498 -19.07 1.25 -11.24
N GLY A 499 -19.82 1.13 -10.14
CA GLY A 499 -20.54 2.25 -9.54
C GLY A 499 -21.63 2.88 -10.43
N GLY A 500 -22.12 2.13 -11.43
CA GLY A 500 -23.10 2.59 -12.42
C GLY A 500 -22.53 3.56 -13.45
N GLY A 501 -21.28 3.34 -13.91
CA GLY A 501 -20.63 4.22 -14.90
C GLY A 501 -19.71 5.28 -14.30
N ARG A 502 -19.65 5.39 -12.97
CA ARG A 502 -18.96 6.49 -12.26
C ARG A 502 -17.55 6.14 -11.81
N GLN A 503 -17.19 4.86 -11.81
CA GLN A 503 -15.92 4.38 -11.29
C GLN A 503 -15.27 3.44 -12.30
N THR A 504 -13.95 3.53 -12.39
CA THR A 504 -13.12 2.63 -13.20
C THR A 504 -12.22 1.89 -12.24
N ALA A 505 -12.25 0.56 -12.27
CA ALA A 505 -11.29 -0.25 -11.54
C ALA A 505 -10.81 -1.42 -12.41
N ALA A 506 -9.50 -1.65 -12.44
CA ALA A 506 -8.90 -2.78 -13.14
C ALA A 506 -7.69 -3.33 -12.37
N ALA A 507 -7.61 -4.66 -12.30
CA ALA A 507 -6.42 -5.39 -11.90
C ALA A 507 -5.62 -5.74 -13.16
N VAL A 508 -4.36 -5.32 -13.21
CA VAL A 508 -3.47 -5.49 -14.37
C VAL A 508 -2.30 -6.38 -13.97
N VAL A 509 -2.09 -7.45 -14.73
CA VAL A 509 -0.99 -8.39 -14.47
C VAL A 509 0.05 -8.24 -15.57
N TRP A 510 1.28 -7.91 -15.18
CA TRP A 510 2.40 -7.69 -16.08
C TRP A 510 3.33 -8.91 -16.14
N TYR A 511 3.80 -9.23 -17.34
CA TYR A 511 4.82 -10.25 -17.58
C TYR A 511 5.51 -10.04 -18.95
N PRO A 512 6.85 -10.21 -19.04
CA PRO A 512 7.78 -10.20 -17.91
C PRO A 512 7.74 -8.85 -17.21
N ALA A 513 7.85 -8.84 -15.88
CA ALA A 513 7.91 -7.61 -15.09
C ALA A 513 8.46 -7.91 -13.70
N SER A 514 9.16 -6.95 -13.12
CA SER A 514 9.72 -7.03 -11.78
C SER A 514 8.83 -6.32 -10.77
N HIS A 515 9.13 -6.51 -9.48
CA HIS A 515 8.42 -5.86 -8.39
C HIS A 515 8.32 -4.33 -8.55
N ALA A 516 9.37 -3.73 -9.11
CA ALA A 516 9.53 -2.29 -9.29
C ALA A 516 9.42 -1.88 -10.77
N ALA A 517 8.63 -2.61 -11.57
CA ALA A 517 8.50 -2.38 -13.02
C ALA A 517 8.04 -0.97 -13.42
N VAL A 518 7.42 -0.22 -12.51
CA VAL A 518 7.07 1.18 -12.76
C VAL A 518 8.30 2.09 -12.83
N ARG A 519 9.37 1.79 -12.07
CA ARG A 519 10.59 2.62 -11.97
C ARG A 519 11.87 1.97 -12.51
N MET A 520 11.83 0.68 -12.84
CA MET A 520 12.99 -0.08 -13.32
C MET A 520 12.80 -0.43 -14.79
N LEU A 521 13.83 -0.22 -15.61
CA LEU A 521 13.86 -0.59 -17.04
C LEU A 521 14.16 -2.08 -17.25
N ASN A 522 14.91 -2.70 -16.35
CA ASN A 522 15.22 -4.12 -16.41
C ASN A 522 15.43 -4.69 -15.01
N ASP A 523 15.37 -6.01 -14.92
CA ASP A 523 15.62 -6.75 -13.70
C ASP A 523 15.99 -8.20 -14.03
N GLN A 524 16.02 -9.06 -13.02
CA GLN A 524 16.29 -10.48 -13.18
C GLN A 524 15.46 -11.35 -12.23
N PHE A 525 15.07 -12.54 -12.67
CA PHE A 525 14.52 -13.56 -11.79
C PHE A 525 15.68 -14.29 -11.09
N GLU A 526 15.74 -14.20 -9.77
CA GLU A 526 16.71 -14.91 -8.92
C GLU A 526 16.23 -16.32 -8.55
N PHE A 527 14.93 -16.61 -8.65
CA PHE A 527 14.32 -17.85 -8.17
C PHE A 527 13.56 -18.61 -9.27
N VAL A 528 13.58 -19.95 -9.20
CA VAL A 528 12.81 -20.84 -10.09
C VAL A 528 11.37 -21.02 -9.58
N SER A 529 11.22 -21.10 -8.26
CA SER A 529 9.93 -21.22 -7.58
C SER A 529 9.54 -19.87 -7.01
N ASP A 530 8.29 -19.47 -7.23
CA ASP A 530 7.67 -18.26 -6.70
C ASP A 530 6.78 -18.54 -5.47
N GLN A 531 6.89 -19.75 -4.93
CA GLN A 531 6.31 -20.19 -3.66
C GLN A 531 7.34 -20.95 -2.84
N PRO A 532 7.23 -20.95 -1.50
CA PRO A 532 8.08 -21.79 -0.65
C PRO A 532 7.90 -23.29 -0.98
N PRO A 533 8.99 -24.09 -1.00
CA PRO A 533 10.38 -23.68 -0.79
C PRO A 533 10.95 -22.94 -2.01
N PHE A 534 11.54 -21.76 -1.78
CA PHE A 534 12.19 -20.97 -2.82
C PHE A 534 13.50 -21.63 -3.23
N GLU A 535 13.64 -21.89 -4.53
CA GLU A 535 14.86 -22.42 -5.11
C GLU A 535 15.57 -21.32 -5.89
N ARG A 536 16.71 -20.85 -5.38
CA ARG A 536 17.53 -19.85 -6.06
C ARG A 536 18.16 -20.46 -7.31
N ARG A 537 18.11 -19.72 -8.41
CA ARG A 537 18.75 -20.08 -9.67
C ARG A 537 20.27 -20.08 -9.53
N ALA A 538 20.93 -20.96 -10.28
CA ALA A 538 22.39 -20.94 -10.38
C ALA A 538 22.91 -19.67 -11.09
N MET A 539 22.14 -19.16 -12.05
CA MET A 539 22.35 -17.86 -12.69
C MET A 539 21.01 -17.15 -12.79
N PRO A 540 20.90 -15.88 -12.33
CA PRO A 540 19.69 -15.09 -12.51
C PRO A 540 19.29 -14.98 -13.99
N GLU A 541 18.00 -14.94 -14.25
CA GLU A 541 17.44 -14.81 -15.60
C GLU A 541 17.06 -13.34 -15.87
N PRO A 542 17.81 -12.59 -16.68
CA PRO A 542 17.54 -11.18 -16.93
C PRO A 542 16.33 -10.99 -17.84
N PHE A 543 15.61 -9.89 -17.65
CA PHE A 543 14.50 -9.48 -18.51
C PHE A 543 14.36 -7.95 -18.51
N ASP A 544 13.72 -7.43 -19.56
CA ASP A 544 13.37 -6.02 -19.64
C ASP A 544 11.96 -5.81 -19.06
N ASN A 545 11.80 -4.75 -18.29
CA ASN A 545 10.51 -4.33 -17.77
C ASN A 545 9.76 -3.53 -18.84
N PRO A 546 8.41 -3.57 -18.83
CA PRO A 546 7.57 -2.79 -19.72
C PRO A 546 7.41 -1.34 -19.21
N ALA A 547 8.52 -0.67 -18.94
CA ALA A 547 8.53 0.63 -18.27
C ALA A 547 7.82 1.70 -19.10
N ALA A 548 8.09 1.79 -20.41
CA ALA A 548 7.44 2.77 -21.28
C ALA A 548 5.91 2.58 -21.31
N GLU A 549 5.47 1.33 -21.40
CA GLU A 549 4.06 0.91 -21.38
C GLU A 549 3.40 1.21 -20.03
N ALA A 550 4.10 0.92 -18.93
CA ALA A 550 3.67 1.24 -17.57
C ALA A 550 3.44 2.75 -17.42
N HIS A 551 4.42 3.57 -17.83
CA HIS A 551 4.35 5.03 -17.82
C HIS A 551 3.22 5.58 -18.68
N ALA A 552 3.02 5.02 -19.87
CA ALA A 552 1.91 5.42 -20.76
C ALA A 552 0.55 5.14 -20.12
N MET A 553 0.39 3.97 -19.49
CA MET A 553 -0.86 3.54 -18.86
C MET A 553 -1.19 4.36 -17.61
N TRP A 554 -0.28 4.43 -16.63
CA TRP A 554 -0.57 5.10 -15.36
C TRP A 554 -0.78 6.60 -15.54
N SER A 555 0.05 7.25 -16.37
CA SER A 555 0.02 8.71 -16.54
C SER A 555 -1.27 9.18 -17.19
N ARG A 556 -1.77 8.41 -18.17
CA ARG A 556 -3.07 8.70 -18.78
C ARG A 556 -4.21 8.50 -17.79
N PHE A 557 -4.22 7.36 -17.09
CA PHE A 557 -5.27 7.02 -16.13
C PHE A 557 -5.39 8.09 -15.04
N LEU A 558 -4.27 8.51 -14.44
CA LEU A 558 -4.28 9.55 -13.42
C LEU A 558 -4.64 10.92 -13.99
N ALA A 559 -4.13 11.29 -15.17
CA ALA A 559 -4.44 12.58 -15.80
C ALA A 559 -5.95 12.76 -16.08
N GLU A 560 -6.62 11.72 -16.62
CA GLU A 560 -8.07 11.74 -16.83
C GLU A 560 -8.82 11.91 -15.49
N ALA A 561 -8.41 11.18 -14.44
CA ALA A 561 -9.08 11.22 -13.15
C ALA A 561 -8.95 12.59 -12.45
N VAL A 562 -7.76 13.18 -12.40
CA VAL A 562 -7.54 14.49 -11.75
C VAL A 562 -8.14 15.65 -12.54
N ALA A 563 -8.33 15.48 -13.86
CA ALA A 563 -9.12 16.37 -14.71
C ALA A 563 -10.63 16.27 -14.44
N GLY A 564 -11.09 15.23 -13.73
CA GLY A 564 -12.49 15.03 -13.37
C GLY A 564 -13.27 14.11 -14.28
N ASP A 565 -12.59 13.50 -15.25
CA ASP A 565 -13.20 12.53 -16.13
C ASP A 565 -13.27 11.16 -15.44
N VAL A 566 -14.20 10.31 -15.88
CA VAL A 566 -14.10 8.88 -15.59
C VAL A 566 -12.91 8.34 -16.41
N PRO A 567 -11.81 7.94 -15.77
CA PRO A 567 -10.58 7.56 -16.45
C PRO A 567 -10.71 6.21 -17.12
N SER A 568 -9.82 5.94 -18.07
CA SER A 568 -9.75 4.71 -18.83
C SER A 568 -8.44 3.98 -18.52
N VAL A 569 -8.52 2.69 -18.21
CA VAL A 569 -7.34 1.82 -18.21
C VAL A 569 -7.22 1.22 -19.61
N ILE A 570 -6.10 1.48 -20.26
CA ILE A 570 -5.87 1.14 -21.67
C ILE A 570 -4.74 0.15 -21.74
N ASP A 571 -4.93 -0.87 -22.57
CA ASP A 571 -3.88 -1.81 -22.90
C ASP A 571 -2.83 -1.12 -23.80
N PRO A 572 -1.58 -0.93 -23.32
CA PRO A 572 -0.53 -0.26 -24.07
C PRO A 572 0.01 -1.10 -25.23
N TYR A 573 -0.34 -2.39 -25.29
CA TYR A 573 0.04 -3.29 -26.38
C TYR A 573 -1.04 -3.40 -27.47
N ALA A 574 -2.25 -2.91 -27.20
CA ALA A 574 -3.33 -2.94 -28.18
C ALA A 574 -3.16 -1.82 -29.24
N PRO A 575 -3.47 -2.10 -30.52
CA PRO A 575 -3.27 -1.19 -31.64
C PRO A 575 -4.20 0.03 -31.67
#